data_AF-A0A0N5AWA1-F1
#
_entry.id   AF-A0A0N5AWA1-F1
#
_cell.length_a   1.000
_cell.length_b   1.000
_cell.length_c   1.000
_cell.angle_alpha   90.00
_cell.angle_beta   90.00
_cell.angle_gamma   90.00
#
_symmetry.space_group_name_H-M   'P 1'
#
loop_
_entity.id
_entity.type
_entity.pdbx_description
1 polymer ?
#
loop_
_entity_poly.entity_id
_entity_poly.type
_entity_poly.pdbx_seq_one_letter_code
_entity_poly.pdbx_strand_id
1 'polypeptide(L)'
;MSLAMLKLTSIALLLAVFASSLLILSDARSVAETDSIGPCINGKCPEKFFCDTDHKCYPDKWKPLGKVIGRCVNQLCPAKHTCQMDYCVQTARVSANARNAIFTANPAAAASIGPCVNELCPEGYVCRNDGCYAA
;
A
#
# COMPACT_ATOMS: atom_id res chain seq x y z
N MET A 1 29.51 13.09 51.72
CA MET A 1 28.67 12.95 50.50
C MET A 1 27.29 12.49 50.94
N SER A 2 26.29 13.37 50.88
CA SER A 2 24.95 13.10 51.43
C SER A 2 24.17 12.07 50.61
N LEU A 3 23.42 11.21 51.30
CA LEU A 3 22.54 10.16 50.75
C LEU A 3 21.58 10.65 49.65
N ALA A 4 21.26 11.95 49.64
CA ALA A 4 20.46 12.61 48.60
C ALA A 4 21.15 12.60 47.21
N MET A 5 22.48 12.78 47.17
CA MET A 5 23.23 12.80 45.90
C MET A 5 23.28 11.42 45.25
N LEU A 6 23.32 10.35 46.05
CA LEU A 6 23.33 8.96 45.55
C LEU A 6 21.98 8.54 44.96
N LYS A 7 20.87 9.08 45.48
CA LYS A 7 19.52 8.85 44.95
C LYS A 7 19.29 9.60 43.64
N LEU A 8 19.78 10.83 43.52
CA LEU A 8 19.66 11.62 42.29
C LEU A 8 20.42 10.97 41.12
N THR A 9 21.62 10.44 41.36
CA THR A 9 22.40 9.76 40.30
C THR A 9 21.75 8.47 39.82
N SER A 10 21.08 7.73 40.71
CA SER A 10 20.37 6.49 40.37
C SER A 10 19.13 6.74 39.50
N ILE A 11 18.34 7.76 39.85
CA ILE A 11 17.15 8.16 39.07
C ILE A 11 17.55 8.69 37.68
N ALA A 12 18.63 9.46 37.59
CA ALA A 12 19.16 9.94 36.33
C ALA A 12 19.60 8.79 35.39
N LEU A 13 20.22 7.74 35.95
CA LEU A 13 20.61 6.57 35.18
C LEU A 13 19.40 5.80 34.63
N LEU A 14 18.34 5.65 35.43
CA LEU A 14 17.11 4.99 35.01
C LEU A 14 16.39 5.76 33.89
N LEU A 15 16.28 7.09 34.01
CA LEU A 15 15.65 7.92 32.98
C LEU A 15 16.42 7.87 31.65
N ALA A 16 17.75 7.84 31.69
CA ALA A 16 18.59 7.70 30.49
C ALA A 16 18.36 6.36 29.76
N VAL A 17 18.22 5.26 30.52
CA VAL A 17 17.94 3.92 29.95
C VAL A 17 16.54 3.86 29.33
N PHE A 18 15.54 4.47 29.98
CA PHE A 18 14.17 4.53 29.45
C PHE A 18 14.09 5.40 28.19
N ALA A 19 14.73 6.57 28.18
CA ALA A 19 14.77 7.45 27.00
C ALA A 19 15.46 6.78 25.80
N SER A 20 16.54 6.02 26.06
CA SER A 20 17.25 5.25 25.02
C SER A 20 16.38 4.13 24.44
N SER A 21 15.59 3.46 25.29
CA SER A 21 14.65 2.42 24.85
C SER A 21 13.49 2.98 24.01
N LEU A 22 13.02 4.19 24.33
CA LEU A 22 11.97 4.89 23.57
C LEU A 22 12.43 5.34 22.17
N LEU A 23 13.71 5.70 22.01
CA LEU A 23 14.29 6.07 20.72
C LEU A 23 14.43 4.87 19.75
N ILE A 24 14.44 3.63 20.24
CA ILE A 24 14.57 2.44 19.39
C ILE A 24 13.21 2.05 18.76
N LEU A 25 12.08 2.56 19.27
CA LEU A 25 10.74 2.16 18.80
C LEU A 25 10.20 2.99 17.62
N SER A 26 10.88 4.06 17.18
CA SER A 26 10.41 4.92 16.10
C SER A 26 10.74 4.43 14.69
N ASP A 27 11.69 3.50 14.52
CA ASP A 27 12.27 3.19 13.20
C ASP A 27 12.27 1.68 12.87
N ALA A 28 11.13 1.02 13.09
CA ALA A 28 10.93 -0.34 12.60
C ALA A 28 9.55 -0.53 11.97
N ARG A 29 9.11 0.42 11.14
CA ARG A 29 8.24 0.05 10.02
C ARG A 29 9.15 -0.43 8.89
N SER A 30 9.57 -1.69 8.99
CA SER A 30 10.06 -2.45 7.85
C SER A 30 8.93 -2.57 6.84
N VAL A 31 8.77 -1.51 6.04
CA VAL A 31 8.18 -1.65 4.70
C VAL A 31 9.05 -2.70 4.04
N ALA A 32 8.51 -3.90 3.83
CA ALA A 32 9.17 -4.92 3.05
C ALA A 32 9.49 -4.27 1.71
N GLU A 33 10.75 -3.89 1.54
CA GLU A 33 11.27 -3.31 0.31
C GLU A 33 10.99 -4.35 -0.78
N THR A 34 9.99 -4.05 -1.59
CA THR A 34 9.72 -4.79 -2.81
C THR A 34 10.80 -4.35 -3.78
N ASP A 35 12.02 -4.80 -3.55
CA ASP A 35 13.15 -4.25 -4.28
C ASP A 35 13.02 -4.60 -5.75
N SER A 36 12.78 -3.55 -6.51
CA SER A 36 12.92 -3.57 -7.96
C SER A 36 14.36 -3.99 -8.26
N ILE A 37 14.54 -5.04 -9.06
CA ILE A 37 15.88 -5.53 -9.43
C ILE A 37 16.54 -4.69 -10.53
N GLY A 38 15.82 -3.72 -11.09
CA GLY A 38 16.33 -2.82 -12.12
C GLY A 38 15.22 -2.30 -13.05
N PRO A 39 15.57 -1.45 -14.01
CA PRO A 39 14.64 -0.97 -15.03
C PRO A 39 14.29 -2.08 -16.03
N CYS A 40 13.15 -1.93 -16.70
CA CYS A 40 12.81 -2.79 -17.83
C CYS A 40 13.67 -2.46 -19.05
N ILE A 41 14.16 -3.50 -19.74
CA ILE A 41 14.91 -3.35 -20.98
C ILE A 41 13.99 -3.76 -22.13
N ASN A 42 13.64 -2.80 -23.01
CA ASN A 42 12.65 -3.01 -24.09
C ASN A 42 11.31 -3.58 -23.59
N GLY A 43 10.83 -3.12 -22.43
CA GLY A 43 9.58 -3.58 -21.81
C GLY A 43 9.63 -5.00 -21.26
N LYS A 44 10.83 -5.59 -21.12
CA LYS A 44 11.05 -6.95 -20.62
C LYS A 44 11.96 -6.95 -19.40
N CYS A 45 11.82 -8.02 -18.62
CA CYS A 45 12.63 -8.33 -17.45
C CYS A 45 13.21 -9.75 -17.58
N PRO A 46 14.24 -10.10 -16.78
CA PRO A 46 14.75 -11.47 -16.68
C PRO A 46 13.65 -12.48 -16.31
N GLU A 47 13.92 -13.78 -16.50
CA GLU A 47 12.97 -14.83 -16.12
C GLU A 47 12.59 -14.74 -14.64
N LYS A 48 11.31 -14.99 -14.34
CA LYS A 48 10.71 -14.85 -12.99
C LYS A 48 10.54 -13.41 -12.51
N PHE A 49 10.58 -12.44 -13.43
CA PHE A 49 10.31 -11.03 -13.15
C PHE A 49 9.36 -10.45 -14.21
N PHE A 50 8.55 -9.47 -13.79
CA PHE A 50 7.67 -8.73 -14.68
C PHE A 50 8.01 -7.24 -14.67
N CYS A 51 7.75 -6.58 -15.80
CA CYS A 51 7.87 -5.14 -15.94
C CYS A 51 6.59 -4.47 -15.44
N ASP A 52 6.71 -3.63 -14.42
CA ASP A 52 5.62 -2.80 -13.93
C ASP A 52 5.43 -1.51 -14.76
N THR A 53 4.29 -0.84 -14.56
CA THR A 53 3.94 0.49 -15.07
C THR A 53 5.00 1.56 -14.82
N ASP A 54 5.76 1.48 -13.72
CA ASP A 54 6.90 2.39 -13.45
C ASP A 54 8.18 2.03 -14.22
N HIS A 55 8.11 1.14 -15.21
CA HIS A 55 9.25 0.62 -15.98
C HIS A 55 10.34 -0.01 -15.11
N LYS A 56 9.91 -0.68 -14.02
CA LYS A 56 10.78 -1.39 -13.08
C LYS A 56 10.45 -2.88 -13.05
N CYS A 57 11.48 -3.70 -12.82
CA CYS A 57 11.38 -5.15 -12.79
C CYS A 57 11.17 -5.64 -11.35
N TYR A 58 10.05 -6.34 -11.14
CA TYR A 58 9.70 -6.94 -9.85
C TYR A 58 9.56 -8.46 -9.96
N PRO A 59 9.81 -9.23 -8.88
CA PRO A 59 9.71 -10.68 -8.95
C PRO A 59 8.27 -11.14 -9.24
N ASP A 60 8.10 -12.18 -10.05
CA ASP A 60 6.79 -12.68 -10.49
C ASP A 60 5.90 -13.17 -9.35
N LYS A 61 6.47 -13.51 -8.18
CA LYS A 61 5.69 -13.82 -6.97
C LYS A 61 4.85 -12.62 -6.48
N TRP A 62 5.22 -11.42 -6.88
CA TRP A 62 4.48 -10.17 -6.62
C TRP A 62 3.59 -9.79 -7.79
N LYS A 63 3.61 -10.56 -8.88
CA LYS A 63 2.74 -10.30 -10.02
C LYS A 63 1.31 -10.41 -9.53
N PRO A 64 0.55 -9.31 -9.51
CA PRO A 64 -0.84 -9.35 -9.09
C PRO A 64 -1.63 -10.38 -9.90
N LEU A 65 -2.41 -11.19 -9.18
CA LEU A 65 -3.28 -12.21 -9.77
C LEU A 65 -4.49 -11.53 -10.41
N GLY A 66 -4.38 -11.16 -11.68
CA GLY A 66 -5.45 -10.52 -12.44
C GLY A 66 -4.94 -9.46 -13.40
N LYS A 67 -5.88 -8.79 -14.07
CA LYS A 67 -5.55 -7.63 -14.91
C LYS A 67 -5.24 -6.43 -14.00
N VAL A 68 -4.01 -5.93 -14.08
CA VAL A 68 -3.60 -4.68 -13.43
C VAL A 68 -4.08 -3.51 -14.26
N ILE A 69 -4.67 -2.52 -13.61
CA ILE A 69 -5.11 -1.27 -14.27
C ILE A 69 -4.35 -0.04 -13.79
N GLY A 70 -3.54 -0.16 -12.73
CA GLY A 70 -2.73 0.94 -12.18
C GLY A 70 -2.31 0.68 -10.75
N ARG A 71 -1.66 1.67 -10.13
CA ARG A 71 -1.33 1.69 -8.69
C ARG A 71 -2.52 2.11 -7.84
N CYS A 72 -2.49 1.74 -6.57
CA CYS A 72 -3.43 2.24 -5.59
C CYS A 72 -3.19 3.72 -5.32
N VAL A 73 -4.27 4.48 -5.13
CA VAL A 73 -4.19 5.87 -4.68
C VAL A 73 -4.83 5.91 -3.31
N ASN A 74 -4.05 6.23 -2.28
CA ASN A 74 -4.52 6.21 -0.88
C ASN A 74 -5.18 4.87 -0.49
N GLN A 75 -4.62 3.73 -0.92
CA GLN A 75 -5.18 2.38 -0.70
C GLN A 75 -6.55 2.14 -1.38
N LEU A 76 -6.96 3.03 -2.29
CA LEU A 76 -8.21 2.93 -3.04
C LEU A 76 -7.94 2.57 -4.50
N CYS A 77 -8.92 1.89 -5.09
CA CYS A 77 -8.94 1.49 -6.48
C CYS A 77 -10.30 1.79 -7.12
N PRO A 78 -10.36 1.94 -8.46
CA PRO A 78 -11.62 2.07 -9.17
C PRO A 78 -12.57 0.90 -8.91
N ALA A 79 -13.86 1.10 -9.16
CA ALA A 79 -14.88 0.09 -8.92
C ALA A 79 -14.52 -1.28 -9.54
N LYS A 80 -14.83 -2.37 -8.82
CA LYS A 80 -14.52 -3.76 -9.19
C LYS A 80 -13.02 -4.10 -9.23
N HIS A 81 -12.20 -3.30 -8.56
CA HIS A 81 -10.78 -3.57 -8.34
C HIS A 81 -10.46 -3.52 -6.85
N THR A 82 -9.46 -4.29 -6.44
CA THR A 82 -8.98 -4.35 -5.05
C THR A 82 -7.53 -3.91 -5.03
N CYS A 83 -7.15 -3.14 -4.01
CA CYS A 83 -5.76 -2.79 -3.79
C CYS A 83 -5.02 -4.01 -3.24
N GLN A 84 -4.14 -4.61 -4.04
CA GLN A 84 -3.29 -5.73 -3.65
C GLN A 84 -1.84 -5.33 -3.89
N MET A 85 -1.04 -5.27 -2.83
CA MET A 85 0.40 -4.96 -2.90
C MET A 85 0.68 -3.67 -3.70
N ASP A 86 -0.08 -2.60 -3.42
CA ASP A 86 -0.01 -1.28 -4.10
C ASP A 86 -0.51 -1.25 -5.55
N TYR A 87 -1.07 -2.35 -6.07
CA TYR A 87 -1.68 -2.41 -7.40
C TYR A 87 -3.20 -2.58 -7.35
N CYS A 88 -3.88 -1.89 -8.25
CA CYS A 88 -5.29 -2.11 -8.53
C CYS A 88 -5.46 -3.30 -9.46
N VAL A 89 -5.87 -4.40 -8.86
CA VAL A 89 -6.14 -5.65 -9.57
C VAL A 89 -7.62 -5.80 -9.75
N GLN A 90 -8.06 -6.28 -10.90
CA GLN A 90 -9.46 -6.61 -11.08
C GLN A 90 -9.85 -7.56 -9.95
N THR A 91 -10.91 -7.20 -9.21
CA THR A 91 -11.62 -8.13 -8.34
C THR A 91 -12.26 -9.11 -9.30
N ALA A 92 -11.45 -10.06 -9.80
CA ALA A 92 -11.98 -11.15 -10.57
C ALA A 92 -13.08 -11.72 -9.67
N ARG A 93 -14.29 -11.87 -10.23
CA ARG A 93 -15.11 -13.00 -9.80
C ARG A 93 -14.13 -14.14 -9.83
N VAL A 94 -13.67 -14.57 -8.66
CA VAL A 94 -12.76 -15.67 -8.53
C VAL A 94 -13.42 -16.74 -9.37
N SER A 95 -12.80 -17.06 -10.52
CA SER A 95 -13.16 -18.24 -11.27
C SER A 95 -13.32 -19.30 -10.21
N ALA A 96 -14.50 -19.95 -10.14
CA ALA A 96 -14.98 -20.74 -9.00
C ALA A 96 -14.04 -21.86 -8.52
N ASN A 97 -12.83 -21.92 -9.07
CA ASN A 97 -11.69 -22.74 -8.73
C ASN A 97 -10.58 -22.11 -7.87
N ALA A 98 -10.54 -20.80 -7.56
CA ALA A 98 -9.55 -20.30 -6.59
C ALA A 98 -10.12 -20.31 -5.16
N ARG A 99 -10.41 -21.50 -4.65
CA ARG A 99 -10.81 -21.75 -3.26
C ARG A 99 -9.64 -21.51 -2.30
N ASN A 100 -9.08 -20.31 -2.19
CA ASN A 100 -8.41 -19.87 -0.94
C ASN A 100 -7.97 -18.41 -0.87
N ALA A 101 -8.60 -17.49 -1.58
CA ALA A 101 -8.35 -16.08 -1.31
C ALA A 101 -9.41 -15.61 -0.32
N ILE A 102 -8.97 -15.34 0.90
CA ILE A 102 -9.71 -14.62 1.94
C ILE A 102 -9.95 -13.21 1.39
N PHE A 103 -10.95 -13.10 0.53
CA PHE A 103 -11.44 -11.85 -0.01
C PHE A 103 -12.45 -11.31 0.99
N THR A 104 -12.00 -10.43 1.88
CA THR A 104 -12.90 -9.43 2.45
C THR A 104 -13.26 -8.45 1.33
N ALA A 105 -14.10 -8.91 0.40
CA ALA A 105 -14.87 -8.01 -0.43
C ALA A 105 -15.73 -7.20 0.56
N ASN A 106 -15.33 -5.97 0.85
CA ASN A 106 -16.23 -5.04 1.49
C ASN A 106 -17.30 -4.68 0.46
N PRO A 107 -18.58 -5.09 0.64
CA PRO A 107 -19.63 -4.85 -0.36
C PRO A 107 -20.26 -3.46 -0.21
N ALA A 108 -19.71 -2.57 0.61
CA ALA A 108 -20.33 -1.31 0.96
C ALA A 108 -19.57 -0.09 0.41
N ALA A 109 -20.34 0.80 -0.20
CA ALA A 109 -20.04 2.13 -0.70
C ALA A 109 -19.42 2.19 -2.11
N ALA A 110 -20.17 2.82 -3.01
CA ALA A 110 -19.70 3.38 -4.26
C ALA A 110 -18.50 4.29 -3.99
N ALA A 111 -17.29 3.72 -4.03
CA ALA A 111 -16.06 4.48 -3.87
C ALA A 111 -15.89 5.37 -5.11
N SER A 112 -15.59 6.64 -4.86
CA SER A 112 -15.24 7.59 -5.91
C SER A 112 -14.05 7.06 -6.71
N ILE A 113 -14.09 7.16 -8.05
CA ILE A 113 -12.99 6.72 -8.92
C ILE A 113 -11.88 7.77 -9.06
N GLY A 114 -12.10 8.98 -8.55
CA GLY A 114 -11.17 10.10 -8.67
C GLY A 114 -11.86 11.44 -8.40
N PRO A 115 -11.09 12.54 -8.30
CA PRO A 115 -11.67 13.87 -8.16
C PRO A 115 -12.38 14.30 -9.44
N CYS A 116 -13.29 15.26 -9.33
CA CYS A 116 -13.86 15.90 -10.51
C CYS A 116 -12.82 16.79 -11.17
N VAL A 117 -12.81 16.83 -12.50
CA VAL A 117 -11.97 17.78 -13.25
C VAL A 117 -12.91 18.73 -13.97
N ASN A 118 -12.93 20.00 -13.55
CA ASN A 118 -13.88 21.00 -14.04
C ASN A 118 -15.35 20.52 -13.95
N GLU A 119 -15.74 19.92 -12.82
CA GLU A 119 -17.08 19.34 -12.59
C GLU A 119 -17.46 18.16 -13.50
N LEU A 120 -16.51 17.66 -14.29
CA LEU A 120 -16.71 16.55 -15.22
C LEU A 120 -16.02 15.28 -14.74
N CYS A 121 -16.59 14.15 -15.15
CA CYS A 121 -16.09 12.80 -14.94
C CYS A 121 -16.09 12.03 -16.27
N PRO A 122 -15.35 10.91 -16.37
CA PRO A 122 -15.42 10.02 -17.52
C PRO A 122 -16.86 9.55 -17.81
N GLU A 123 -17.14 9.14 -19.04
CA GLU A 123 -18.48 8.64 -19.41
C GLU A 123 -18.96 7.51 -18.49
N GLY A 124 -20.22 7.60 -18.05
CA GLY A 124 -20.82 6.67 -17.08
C GLY A 124 -20.62 7.06 -15.61
N TYR A 125 -20.05 8.24 -15.33
CA TYR A 125 -19.83 8.76 -13.97
C TYR A 125 -20.41 10.17 -13.80
N VAL A 126 -20.85 10.48 -12.57
CA VAL A 126 -21.39 11.77 -12.14
C VAL A 126 -20.53 12.37 -11.04
N CYS A 127 -20.28 13.69 -11.12
CA CYS A 127 -19.58 14.43 -10.08
C CYS A 127 -20.51 14.68 -8.88
N ARG A 128 -20.08 14.32 -7.67
CA ARG A 128 -20.77 14.61 -6.40
C ARG A 128 -19.72 14.91 -5.33
N ASN A 129 -19.82 16.00 -4.58
CA ASN A 129 -18.89 16.32 -3.48
C ASN A 129 -17.39 16.20 -3.89
N ASP A 130 -17.02 16.75 -5.05
CA ASP A 130 -15.66 16.69 -5.61
C ASP A 130 -15.13 15.27 -5.93
N GLY A 131 -16.00 14.27 -5.99
CA GLY A 131 -15.67 12.90 -6.39
C GLY A 131 -16.52 12.40 -7.57
N CYS A 132 -15.92 11.56 -8.40
CA CYS A 132 -16.59 10.88 -9.52
C CYS A 132 -17.18 9.54 -9.08
N TYR A 133 -18.51 9.43 -9.11
CA TYR A 133 -19.26 8.24 -8.73
C TYR A 133 -19.97 7.65 -9.95
N ALA A 134 -20.24 6.35 -9.97
CA ALA A 134 -21.02 5.76 -11.06
C ALA A 134 -22.40 6.43 -11.13
N ALA A 135 -22.76 6.93 -12.32
CA ALA A 135 -24.02 7.63 -12.57
C ALA A 135 -25.24 6.70 -12.49
#